data_AF-A0A0G0L794-F1
#
_entry.id   AF-A0A0G0L794-F1
#
_cell.length_a   1.000
_cell.length_b   1.000
_cell.length_c   1.000
_cell.angle_alpha   90.00
_cell.angle_beta   90.00
_cell.angle_gamma   90.00
#
_symmetry.space_group_name_H-M   'P 1'
#
loop_
_entity.id
_entity.type
_entity.pdbx_description
1 polymer ?
#
loop_
_entity_poly.entity_id
_entity_poly.type
_entity_poly.pdbx_seq_one_letter_code
_entity_poly.pdbx_strand_id
1 'polypeptide(L)'
;MIGEIAEVFEKTSKVRLFSSSGEVIDVTIGKRAVPALAVGIGGGNFEIQIPRDTLISLGDSILAPSIMPHFLGVVEYIESKESDPFERILFKSPISPLEIETVEIVVE
;
A
#
# COMPACT_ATOMS: atom_id res chain seq x y z
N MET A 1 -3.81 -9.84 1.16
CA MET A 1 -4.33 -9.14 2.33
C MET A 1 -4.70 -7.73 1.92
N ILE A 2 -5.97 -7.37 2.01
CA ILE A 2 -6.47 -6.05 1.55
C ILE A 2 -6.69 -5.07 2.71
N GLY A 3 -6.59 -5.55 3.94
CA GLY A 3 -6.89 -4.82 5.16
C GLY A 3 -6.91 -5.74 6.37
N GLU A 4 -7.33 -5.17 7.48
CA GLU A 4 -7.41 -5.84 8.79
C GLU A 4 -8.81 -5.73 9.38
N ILE A 5 -9.16 -6.66 10.27
CA ILE A 5 -10.41 -6.60 10.99
C ILE A 5 -10.35 -5.48 12.01
N ALA A 6 -11.21 -4.48 11.84
CA ALA A 6 -11.30 -3.34 12.77
C ALA A 6 -12.30 -3.59 13.89
N GLU A 7 -13.43 -4.23 13.57
CA GLU A 7 -14.51 -4.50 14.51
C GLU A 7 -15.14 -5.86 14.19
N VAL A 8 -15.46 -6.64 15.22
CA VAL A 8 -16.12 -7.94 15.11
C VAL A 8 -17.49 -7.85 15.78
N PHE A 9 -18.52 -8.32 15.08
CA PHE A 9 -19.88 -8.46 15.55
C PHE A 9 -20.29 -9.93 15.55
N GLU A 10 -21.50 -10.24 16.04
CA GLU A 10 -21.97 -11.63 16.21
C GLU A 10 -21.89 -12.48 14.92
N LYS A 11 -22.16 -11.87 13.75
CA LYS A 11 -22.25 -12.57 12.46
C LYS A 11 -21.52 -11.86 11.32
N THR A 12 -20.90 -10.72 11.62
CA THR A 12 -20.24 -9.86 10.62
C THR A 12 -18.97 -9.28 11.20
N SER A 13 -18.10 -8.79 10.33
CA SER A 13 -16.92 -8.06 10.73
C SER A 13 -16.73 -6.88 9.80
N LYS A 14 -16.19 -5.79 10.35
CA LYS A 14 -15.83 -4.61 9.60
C LYS A 14 -14.34 -4.67 9.30
N VAL A 15 -14.00 -4.66 8.02
CA VAL A 15 -12.62 -4.60 7.55
C VAL A 15 -12.23 -3.15 7.37
N ARG A 16 -11.08 -2.75 7.93
CA ARG A 16 -10.40 -1.51 7.57
C ARG A 16 -9.41 -1.82 6.47
N LEU A 17 -9.66 -1.30 5.28
CA LEU A 17 -8.79 -1.49 4.13
C LEU A 17 -7.47 -0.74 4.35
N PHE A 18 -6.39 -1.32 3.87
CA PHE A 18 -5.08 -0.68 3.82
C PHE A 18 -5.08 0.61 3.00
N SER A 19 -5.87 0.66 1.93
CA SER A 19 -6.03 1.86 1.12
C SER A 19 -6.97 2.89 1.75
N SER A 20 -7.49 2.68 2.95
CA SER A 20 -8.38 3.66 3.59
C SER A 20 -7.61 4.95 3.82
N SER A 21 -8.28 6.09 3.62
CA SER A 21 -7.61 7.40 3.69
C SER A 21 -6.94 7.62 5.05
N GLY A 22 -5.64 7.87 5.04
CA GLY A 22 -4.83 8.13 6.24
C GLY A 22 -4.28 6.88 6.93
N GLU A 23 -4.60 5.66 6.46
CA GLU A 23 -3.95 4.45 6.97
C GLU A 23 -2.50 4.40 6.54
N VAL A 24 -1.61 4.07 7.48
CA VAL A 24 -0.16 4.05 7.27
C VAL A 24 0.35 2.63 7.42
N ILE A 25 1.13 2.17 6.44
CA ILE A 25 1.62 0.80 6.38
C ILE A 25 3.11 0.84 6.04
N ASP A 26 3.92 0.11 6.79
CA ASP A 26 5.31 -0.12 6.43
C ASP A 26 5.37 -0.90 5.13
N VAL A 27 6.24 -0.50 4.21
CA VAL A 27 6.45 -1.20 2.94
C VAL A 27 7.92 -1.24 2.57
N THR A 28 8.25 -2.15 1.65
CA THR A 28 9.55 -2.21 0.98
C THR A 28 9.36 -2.07 -0.53
N ILE A 29 10.26 -1.32 -1.17
CA ILE A 29 10.15 -0.97 -2.60
C ILE A 29 11.32 -1.57 -3.38
N GLY A 30 10.98 -2.24 -4.47
CA GLY A 30 11.92 -2.77 -5.47
C GLY A 30 12.87 -3.84 -4.95
N LYS A 31 13.86 -4.20 -5.77
CA LYS A 31 14.83 -5.28 -5.47
C LYS A 31 15.76 -4.98 -4.30
N ARG A 32 15.93 -3.69 -3.96
CA ARG A 32 16.75 -3.24 -2.84
C ARG A 32 16.00 -3.22 -1.51
N ALA A 33 14.71 -3.56 -1.52
CA ALA A 33 13.84 -3.52 -0.34
C ALA A 33 13.94 -2.19 0.41
N VAL A 34 13.85 -1.07 -0.33
CA VAL A 34 13.94 0.27 0.26
C VAL A 34 12.76 0.44 1.22
N PRO A 35 12.98 0.67 2.53
CA PRO A 35 11.90 0.83 3.48
C PRO A 35 11.19 2.18 3.27
N ALA A 36 9.87 2.17 3.34
CA ALA A 36 9.05 3.38 3.22
C ALA A 36 7.71 3.22 3.96
N LEU A 37 6.98 4.33 4.08
CA LEU A 37 5.62 4.35 4.60
C LEU A 37 4.64 4.61 3.45
N ALA A 38 3.75 3.65 3.21
CA ALA A 38 2.62 3.84 2.30
C ALA A 38 1.42 4.41 3.07
N VAL A 39 0.83 5.47 2.53
CA VAL A 39 -0.39 6.08 3.05
C VAL A 39 -1.53 5.78 2.11
N GLY A 40 -2.61 5.18 2.61
CA GLY A 40 -3.83 4.97 1.86
C GLY A 40 -4.52 6.30 1.55
N ILE A 41 -5.02 6.47 0.33
CA ILE A 41 -5.74 7.69 -0.12
C ILE A 41 -7.17 7.39 -0.61
N GLY A 42 -7.64 6.16 -0.44
CA GLY A 42 -8.99 5.71 -0.79
C GLY A 42 -9.07 4.89 -2.08
N GLY A 43 -10.09 4.03 -2.17
CA GLY A 43 -10.42 3.30 -3.41
C GLY A 43 -9.33 2.36 -3.94
N GLY A 44 -8.48 1.80 -3.07
CA GLY A 44 -7.35 0.96 -3.48
C GLY A 44 -6.07 1.73 -3.82
N ASN A 45 -6.05 3.07 -3.67
CA ASN A 45 -4.90 3.89 -4.03
C ASN A 45 -4.04 4.22 -2.80
N PHE A 46 -2.76 4.44 -3.07
CA PHE A 46 -1.75 4.75 -2.07
C PHE A 46 -0.76 5.79 -2.57
N GLU A 47 -0.13 6.46 -1.62
CA GLU A 47 1.00 7.34 -1.85
C GLU A 47 2.16 7.00 -0.91
N ILE A 48 3.39 7.27 -1.36
CA ILE A 48 4.60 7.19 -0.54
C ILE A 48 5.39 8.47 -0.76
N GLN A 49 5.86 9.09 0.32
CA GLN A 49 6.79 10.20 0.26
C GLN A 49 8.21 9.71 0.57
N ILE A 50 9.16 9.99 -0.31
CA ILE A 50 10.53 9.49 -0.17
C ILE A 50 11.56 10.55 -0.59
N PRO A 51 12.79 10.56 -0.05
CA PRO A 51 13.82 11.51 -0.48
C PRO A 51 14.13 11.34 -1.97
N ARG A 52 14.32 12.44 -2.69
CA ARG A 52 14.54 12.45 -4.14
C ARG A 52 15.69 11.58 -4.62
N ASP A 53 16.78 11.49 -3.86
CA ASP A 53 17.96 10.71 -4.25
C ASP A 53 17.78 9.19 -4.04
N THR A 54 16.58 8.75 -3.65
CA THR A 54 16.26 7.34 -3.47
C THR A 54 16.07 6.68 -4.82
N LEU A 55 16.85 5.63 -5.07
CA LEU A 55 16.83 4.94 -6.35
C LEU A 55 15.60 4.02 -6.48
N ILE A 56 14.49 4.57 -6.97
CA ILE A 56 13.22 3.88 -7.27
C ILE A 56 12.88 4.04 -8.74
N SER A 57 12.22 3.06 -9.33
CA SER A 57 11.82 3.08 -10.75
C SER A 57 10.37 2.63 -10.93
N LEU A 58 9.75 3.08 -12.02
CA LEU A 58 8.44 2.60 -12.45
C LEU A 58 8.46 1.06 -12.58
N GLY A 59 7.42 0.41 -12.09
CA GLY A 59 7.30 -1.05 -12.06
C GLY A 59 8.02 -1.74 -10.89
N ASP A 60 8.73 -1.02 -10.02
CA ASP A 60 9.26 -1.62 -8.80
C ASP A 60 8.11 -2.15 -7.91
N SER A 61 8.29 -3.36 -7.39
CA SER A 61 7.30 -4.01 -6.52
C SER A 61 7.24 -3.34 -5.16
N ILE A 62 6.04 -3.19 -4.61
CA ILE A 62 5.80 -2.66 -3.27
C ILE A 62 5.21 -3.78 -2.41
N LEU A 63 5.91 -4.13 -1.33
CA LEU A 63 5.58 -5.26 -0.47
C LEU A 63 5.39 -4.79 0.98
N ALA A 64 4.32 -5.23 1.64
CA ALA A 64 4.19 -5.09 3.09
C ALA A 64 5.11 -6.11 3.80
N PRO A 65 5.86 -5.71 4.85
CA PRO A 65 6.73 -6.60 5.60
C PRO A 65 5.90 -7.58 6.43
N SER A 66 6.10 -8.88 6.19
CA SER A 66 5.56 -9.99 6.98
C SER A 66 6.45 -11.22 6.76
N ILE A 67 6.28 -12.28 7.57
CA ILE A 67 6.93 -13.59 7.39
C ILE A 67 6.71 -14.10 5.95
N MET A 68 5.53 -13.81 5.38
CA MET A 68 5.24 -13.93 3.96
C MET A 68 4.99 -12.53 3.39
N PRO A 69 5.94 -11.93 2.64
CA PRO A 69 5.80 -10.59 2.11
C PRO A 69 4.54 -10.45 1.26
N HIS A 70 3.68 -9.50 1.61
CA HIS A 70 2.43 -9.31 0.91
C HIS A 70 2.58 -8.28 -0.22
N PHE A 71 2.25 -8.67 -1.45
CA PHE A 71 2.30 -7.79 -2.60
C PHE A 71 1.15 -6.77 -2.58
N LEU A 72 1.49 -5.49 -2.45
CA LEU A 72 0.53 -4.38 -2.45
C LEU A 72 0.39 -3.69 -3.81
N GLY A 73 1.36 -3.84 -4.71
CA GLY A 73 1.30 -3.25 -6.05
C GLY A 73 2.68 -2.98 -6.64
N VAL A 74 2.71 -2.15 -7.68
CA VAL A 74 3.94 -1.65 -8.29
C VAL A 74 3.92 -0.13 -8.38
N VAL A 75 5.10 0.49 -8.39
CA VAL A 75 5.23 1.93 -8.66
C VAL A 75 4.63 2.25 -10.04
N GLU A 76 3.53 3.01 -10.07
CA GLU A 76 2.87 3.41 -11.32
C GLU A 76 3.22 4.83 -11.75
N TYR A 77 3.49 5.72 -10.79
CA TYR A 77 3.84 7.10 -11.06
C TYR A 77 4.78 7.66 -10.01
N ILE A 78 5.67 8.56 -10.43
CA ILE A 78 6.59 9.31 -9.55
C ILE A 78 6.38 10.79 -9.86
N GLU A 79 5.79 11.51 -8.91
CA GLU A 79 5.63 12.96 -8.93
C GLU A 79 6.86 13.60 -8.30
N SER A 80 7.57 14.43 -9.06
CA SER A 80 8.77 15.15 -8.61
C SER A 80 8.68 16.62 -9.03
N LYS A 81 9.05 17.52 -8.12
CA LYS A 81 9.07 18.98 -8.35
C LYS A 81 10.46 19.48 -8.03
N GLU A 82 11.11 20.23 -8.92
CA GLU A 82 12.53 20.64 -8.78
C GLU A 82 12.87 21.29 -7.42
N SER A 83 11.94 21.98 -6.79
CA SER A 83 12.12 22.64 -5.49
C SER A 83 11.88 21.75 -4.25
N ASP A 84 11.34 20.53 -4.42
CA ASP A 84 10.92 19.67 -3.30
C ASP A 84 11.96 18.57 -3.01
N PRO A 85 12.57 18.50 -1.82
CA PRO A 85 13.53 17.45 -1.48
C PRO A 85 12.91 16.03 -1.46
N PHE A 86 11.59 15.92 -1.52
CA PHE A 86 10.87 14.66 -1.58
C PHE A 86 10.19 14.45 -2.93
N GLU A 87 10.03 13.18 -3.28
CA GLU A 87 9.21 12.72 -4.38
C GLU A 87 8.02 11.95 -3.83
N ARG A 88 6.90 12.01 -4.57
CA ARG A 88 5.68 11.31 -4.23
C ARG A 88 5.45 10.19 -5.23
N ILE A 89 5.54 8.97 -4.72
CA ILE A 89 5.27 7.74 -5.46
C ILE A 89 3.79 7.43 -5.33
N LEU A 90 3.13 7.13 -6.45
CA LEU A 90 1.75 6.68 -6.49
C LEU A 90 1.68 5.25 -7.01
N PHE A 91 0.86 4.46 -6.35
CA PHE A 91 0.54 3.10 -6.76
C PHE A 91 -0.87 2.73 -6.32
N LYS A 92 -1.37 1.63 -6.86
CA LYS A 92 -2.67 1.08 -6.48
C LYS A 92 -2.56 -0.41 -6.17
N SER A 93 -3.45 -0.87 -5.32
CA SER A 93 -3.71 -2.28 -5.10
C SER A 93 -4.02 -2.95 -6.44
N PRO A 94 -3.49 -4.16 -6.72
CA PRO A 94 -3.84 -4.92 -7.92
C PRO A 94 -5.31 -5.34 -7.95
N ILE A 95 -5.99 -5.33 -6.79
CA ILE A 95 -7.40 -5.68 -6.64
C ILE A 95 -8.16 -4.43 -6.20
N SER A 96 -9.19 -4.07 -6.95
CA SER A 96 -10.12 -2.99 -6.61
C SER A 96 -11.10 -3.43 -5.53
N PRO A 97 -11.20 -2.74 -4.39
CA PRO A 97 -12.19 -3.06 -3.35
C PRO A 97 -13.65 -2.93 -3.82
N LEU A 98 -13.90 -2.22 -4.93
CA LEU A 98 -15.24 -2.01 -5.49
C LEU A 98 -15.77 -3.23 -6.26
N GLU A 99 -14.90 -4.16 -6.62
CA GLU A 99 -15.23 -5.31 -7.48
C GLU A 99 -15.16 -6.65 -6.72
N ILE A 100 -14.98 -6.63 -5.40
CA ILE A 100 -14.83 -7.83 -4.57
C ILE A 100 -16.19 -8.33 -4.09
N GLU A 101 -16.55 -9.56 -4.46
CA GLU A 101 -17.75 -10.23 -3.94
C GLU A 101 -17.47 -11.09 -2.69
N THR A 102 -16.29 -11.68 -2.60
CA THR A 102 -15.92 -12.60 -1.50
C THR A 102 -14.53 -12.31 -0.97
N VAL A 103 -14.37 -12.48 0.34
CA VAL A 103 -13.10 -12.30 1.05
C VAL A 103 -12.86 -13.47 2.00
N GLU A 104 -11.59 -13.76 2.25
CA GLU A 104 -11.17 -14.76 3.23
C GLU A 104 -10.56 -14.06 4.45
N ILE A 105 -10.88 -14.55 5.64
CA ILE A 105 -10.27 -14.13 6.89
C ILE A 105 -9.12 -15.10 7.18
N VAL A 106 -7.91 -14.57 7.21
CA VAL A 106 -6.70 -15.33 7.59
C VAL A 106 -6.45 -15.11 9.07
N VAL A 107 -6.25 -16.20 9.82
CA VAL A 107 -5.89 -16.18 11.25
C VAL A 107 -4.46 -16.67 11.35
N GLU A 108 -3.57 -15.84 11.90
CA GLU A 108 -2.19 -16.21 12.24
C GLU A 108 -2.08 -16.77 13.67
#